data_AF-A0A1X2HAP7-F1
#
_entry.id   AF-A0A1X2HAP7-F1
#
_cell.length_a   1.000
_cell.length_b   1.000
_cell.length_c   1.000
_cell.angle_alpha   90.00
_cell.angle_beta   90.00
_cell.angle_gamma   90.00
#
_symmetry.space_group_name_H-M   'P 1'
#
loop_
_entity.id
_entity.type
_entity.pdbx_description
1 polymer ?
#
loop_
_entity_poly.entity_id
_entity_poly.type
_entity_poly.pdbx_seq_one_letter_code
_entity_poly.pdbx_strand_id
1 'polypeptide(L)'
;MSSSSSEYDDDDSLEYWLRRCSICLDHKFALCLESCRDQFCKACFQRQEETLPQISTVVHQSWGLGVTRIQCPVCHDTIRQSEWSKYVSPATVEKYEQYNQPYRPFSRFCAQCRAQVSPCQSPRTQGESRQTRILRIAHDLEILEQDLMGHEDTLAVREAVSLFRNTCQQGSIYRVGRIQNLYKQLAPLLARVAHQHPHLYRRTSSISKQMVALELIPEAWKQAQFLHVAHFSEEACPECRSDMCLRCGEAAHGTISCSDYMKKELDSTTTPEVAATLRWKLEHTRSCPNCSVMINRDEGCNKVDCLYCGYQFCWSCRSGWSERLCGFYQCGIEKAESPSIQQADHKVSESIHHHQSVGS
;
A
#
# COMPACT_ATOMS: atom_id res chain seq x y z
N MET A 1 -50.43 -33.45 46.44
CA MET A 1 -49.12 -33.88 46.94
C MET A 1 -48.09 -33.41 45.93
N SER A 2 -47.32 -32.42 46.37
CA SER A 2 -45.97 -32.05 45.93
C SER A 2 -45.67 -32.06 44.43
N SER A 3 -45.77 -30.86 43.85
CA SER A 3 -44.89 -30.36 42.81
C SER A 3 -43.43 -30.63 43.20
N SER A 4 -42.64 -31.27 42.34
CA SER A 4 -41.18 -31.24 42.41
C SER A 4 -40.65 -30.64 41.12
N SER A 5 -40.33 -29.35 41.20
CA SER A 5 -39.59 -28.56 40.22
C SER A 5 -38.28 -29.25 39.85
N SER A 6 -38.08 -29.56 38.58
CA SER A 6 -36.78 -29.96 38.02
C SER A 6 -36.02 -28.73 37.51
N GLU A 7 -35.81 -27.76 38.40
CA GLU A 7 -35.04 -26.53 38.11
C GLU A 7 -33.52 -26.72 38.26
N TYR A 8 -33.00 -27.95 38.24
CA TYR A 8 -31.61 -28.25 38.63
C TYR A 8 -30.68 -28.79 37.52
N ASP A 9 -31.10 -28.91 36.26
CA ASP A 9 -30.25 -29.47 35.19
C ASP A 9 -29.68 -28.44 34.18
N ASP A 10 -30.23 -27.22 34.11
CA ASP A 10 -29.75 -26.21 33.13
C ASP A 10 -28.49 -25.47 33.59
N ASP A 11 -28.29 -25.30 34.90
CA ASP A 11 -27.16 -24.52 35.46
C ASP A 11 -25.83 -25.28 35.31
N ASP A 12 -25.85 -26.61 35.46
CA ASP A 12 -24.68 -27.50 35.31
C ASP A 12 -24.26 -27.62 33.83
N SER A 13 -25.23 -27.53 32.91
CA SER A 13 -25.01 -27.51 31.46
C SER A 13 -24.35 -26.20 31.01
N LEU A 14 -24.83 -25.06 31.52
CA LEU A 14 -24.24 -23.76 31.20
C LEU A 14 -22.81 -23.64 31.76
N GLU A 15 -22.59 -24.07 33.01
CA GLU A 15 -21.27 -24.05 33.62
C GLU A 15 -20.26 -24.99 32.92
N TYR A 16 -20.75 -26.11 32.36
CA TYR A 16 -19.95 -26.98 31.51
C TYR A 16 -19.42 -26.26 30.27
N TRP A 17 -20.27 -25.54 29.53
CA TRP A 17 -19.87 -24.83 28.31
C TRP A 17 -19.01 -23.59 28.60
N LEU A 18 -19.27 -22.89 29.70
CA LEU A 18 -18.48 -21.73 30.17
C LEU A 18 -17.03 -22.07 30.54
N ARG A 19 -16.69 -23.36 30.64
CA ARG A 19 -15.34 -23.85 30.95
C ARG A 19 -14.63 -24.45 29.73
N ARG A 20 -15.21 -24.41 28.54
CA ARG A 20 -14.66 -25.01 27.31
C ARG A 20 -14.11 -23.96 26.36
N CYS A 21 -13.19 -24.41 25.51
CA CYS A 21 -12.61 -23.62 24.43
C CYS A 21 -13.69 -23.22 23.40
N SER A 22 -13.79 -21.95 23.05
CA SER A 22 -14.71 -21.40 22.05
C SER A 22 -14.49 -21.95 20.62
N ILE A 23 -13.36 -22.59 20.35
CA ILE A 23 -13.06 -23.18 19.02
C ILE A 23 -13.44 -24.66 18.96
N CYS A 24 -12.85 -25.49 19.84
CA CYS A 24 -13.06 -26.94 19.75
C CYS A 24 -14.23 -27.44 20.60
N LEU A 25 -14.72 -26.66 21.57
CA LEU A 25 -15.75 -27.04 22.54
C LEU A 25 -15.44 -28.27 23.41
N ASP A 26 -14.33 -28.97 23.12
CA ASP A 26 -13.92 -30.20 23.78
C ASP A 26 -13.00 -29.97 24.97
N HIS A 27 -12.05 -29.05 24.86
CA HIS A 27 -10.99 -28.89 25.85
C HIS A 27 -11.33 -27.79 26.84
N LYS A 28 -10.94 -27.96 28.11
CA LYS A 28 -11.00 -26.86 29.08
C LYS A 28 -10.16 -25.68 28.61
N PHE A 29 -10.67 -24.47 28.80
CA PHE A 29 -9.91 -23.28 28.43
C PHE A 29 -8.63 -23.17 29.28
N ALA A 30 -7.58 -22.67 28.67
CA ALA A 30 -6.30 -22.38 29.31
C ALA A 30 -6.04 -20.87 29.39
N LEU A 31 -6.71 -20.09 28.53
CA LEU A 31 -6.65 -18.64 28.51
C LEU A 31 -8.02 -18.05 28.14
N CYS A 32 -8.23 -16.82 28.54
CA CYS A 32 -9.42 -16.02 28.26
C CYS A 32 -8.96 -14.63 27.84
N LEU A 33 -9.50 -14.12 26.74
CA LEU A 33 -9.14 -12.80 26.24
C LEU A 33 -9.79 -11.69 27.07
N GLU A 34 -9.01 -10.68 27.46
CA GLU A 34 -9.45 -9.55 28.28
C GLU A 34 -10.49 -8.68 27.54
N SER A 35 -10.37 -8.55 26.22
CA SER A 35 -11.23 -7.68 25.41
C SER A 35 -12.61 -8.26 25.14
N CYS A 36 -12.68 -9.49 24.63
CA CYS A 36 -13.92 -10.12 24.18
C CYS A 36 -14.39 -11.28 25.05
N ARG A 37 -13.59 -11.69 26.06
CA ARG A 37 -13.86 -12.82 26.96
C ARG A 37 -13.96 -14.19 26.29
N ASP A 38 -13.57 -14.29 25.01
CA ASP A 38 -13.45 -15.58 24.34
C ASP A 38 -12.36 -16.42 25.00
N GLN A 39 -12.62 -17.72 25.10
CA GLN A 39 -11.83 -18.65 25.88
C GLN A 39 -11.20 -19.69 24.97
N PHE A 40 -9.92 -19.99 25.16
CA PHE A 40 -9.20 -20.91 24.29
C PHE A 40 -8.40 -21.92 25.09
N CYS A 41 -8.38 -23.17 24.65
CA CYS A 41 -7.38 -24.12 25.13
C CYS A 41 -6.02 -23.79 24.48
N LYS A 42 -4.92 -24.14 25.16
CA LYS A 42 -3.56 -23.87 24.68
C LYS A 42 -3.33 -24.45 23.29
N ALA A 43 -3.88 -25.63 23.01
CA ALA A 43 -3.81 -26.26 21.70
C ALA A 43 -4.50 -25.43 20.61
N CYS A 44 -5.77 -25.03 20.76
CA CYS A 44 -6.47 -24.24 19.73
C CYS A 44 -5.87 -22.84 19.53
N PHE A 45 -5.25 -22.27 20.57
CA PHE A 45 -4.57 -20.98 20.46
C PHE A 45 -3.18 -21.09 19.81
N GLN A 46 -2.53 -22.26 19.87
CA GLN A 46 -1.15 -22.49 19.41
C GLN A 46 -1.00 -23.45 18.21
N ARG A 47 -1.98 -24.32 17.87
CA ARG A 47 -1.84 -25.42 16.88
C ARG A 47 -1.90 -24.95 15.43
N GLN A 48 -1.10 -25.64 14.62
CA GLN A 48 -0.82 -25.39 13.19
C GLN A 48 -1.83 -25.86 12.14
N GLU A 49 -2.86 -26.64 12.47
CA GLU A 49 -3.65 -27.34 11.44
C GLU A 49 -4.88 -26.55 10.92
N GLU A 50 -4.73 -26.15 9.65
CA GLU A 50 -5.70 -26.10 8.54
C GLU A 50 -7.03 -25.34 8.61
N THR A 51 -7.43 -24.63 9.66
CA THR A 51 -8.70 -23.86 9.53
C THR A 51 -8.86 -22.51 10.25
N LEU A 52 -7.91 -22.04 11.07
CA LEU A 52 -7.98 -20.68 11.65
C LEU A 52 -6.60 -19.99 11.75
N PRO A 53 -6.52 -18.66 11.58
CA PRO A 53 -5.24 -17.94 11.59
C PRO A 53 -4.67 -17.85 13.02
N GLN A 54 -3.70 -18.72 13.32
CA GLN A 54 -2.91 -18.64 14.55
C GLN A 54 -2.09 -17.36 14.59
N ILE A 55 -1.82 -16.82 15.78
CA ILE A 55 -0.91 -15.68 15.94
C ILE A 55 0.45 -15.95 15.27
N SER A 56 1.02 -17.13 15.48
CA SER A 56 2.29 -17.51 14.84
C SER A 56 2.17 -17.56 13.33
N THR A 57 1.14 -18.21 12.79
CA THR A 57 0.89 -18.26 11.34
C THR A 57 0.67 -16.87 10.75
N VAL A 58 -0.12 -16.03 11.39
CA VAL A 58 -0.36 -14.63 11.00
C VAL A 58 0.95 -13.87 10.95
N VAL A 59 1.78 -13.95 12.00
CA VAL A 59 3.12 -13.32 12.05
C VAL A 59 4.02 -13.88 10.95
N HIS A 60 4.00 -15.20 10.73
CA HIS A 60 4.83 -15.85 9.71
C HIS A 60 4.37 -15.56 8.28
N GLN A 61 3.09 -15.28 8.06
CA GLN A 61 2.50 -14.90 6.78
C GLN A 61 2.47 -13.37 6.59
N SER A 62 2.87 -12.60 7.60
CA SER A 62 3.00 -11.14 7.55
C SER A 62 4.28 -10.72 6.81
N TRP A 63 4.36 -11.06 5.53
CA TRP A 63 5.46 -10.63 4.65
C TRP A 63 5.26 -9.21 4.10
N GLY A 64 4.08 -8.64 4.33
CA GLY A 64 3.71 -7.31 3.87
C GLY A 64 4.46 -6.17 4.57
N LEU A 65 4.22 -4.95 4.10
CA LEU A 65 4.67 -3.72 4.75
C LEU A 65 3.55 -3.04 5.55
N GLY A 66 2.35 -3.64 5.57
CA GLY A 66 1.25 -3.22 6.43
C GLY A 66 1.41 -3.71 7.87
N VAL A 67 0.79 -3.00 8.81
CA VAL A 67 0.73 -3.45 10.19
C VAL A 67 -0.28 -4.59 10.29
N THR A 68 0.18 -5.79 10.63
CA THR A 68 -0.74 -6.92 10.84
C THR A 68 -1.29 -6.84 12.25
N ARG A 69 -2.60 -6.63 12.36
CA ARG A 69 -3.30 -6.67 13.65
C ARG A 69 -3.71 -8.10 13.94
N ILE A 70 -3.33 -8.59 15.11
CA ILE A 70 -3.79 -9.89 15.60
C ILE A 70 -5.26 -9.74 16.01
N GLN A 71 -6.14 -10.59 15.47
CA GLN A 71 -7.57 -10.56 15.74
C GLN A 71 -8.02 -11.85 16.43
N CYS A 72 -9.10 -11.74 17.22
CA CYS A 72 -9.78 -12.90 17.77
C CYS A 72 -10.31 -13.79 16.63
N PRO A 73 -10.05 -15.10 16.67
CA PRO A 73 -10.54 -16.02 15.65
C PRO A 73 -12.08 -16.16 15.61
N VAL A 74 -12.76 -15.79 16.71
CA VAL A 74 -14.23 -15.93 16.86
C VAL A 74 -14.92 -14.61 16.53
N CYS A 75 -14.61 -13.54 17.26
CA CYS A 75 -15.29 -12.25 17.11
C CYS A 75 -14.58 -11.23 16.22
N HIS A 76 -13.34 -11.52 15.77
CA HIS A 76 -12.48 -10.61 14.98
C HIS A 76 -12.01 -9.32 15.67
N ASP A 77 -12.25 -9.17 16.97
CA ASP A 77 -11.72 -8.05 17.75
C ASP A 77 -10.18 -8.05 17.77
N THR A 78 -9.58 -6.86 17.71
CA THR A 78 -8.11 -6.74 17.76
C THR A 78 -7.60 -7.05 19.16
N ILE A 79 -6.71 -8.04 19.25
CA ILE A 79 -6.03 -8.44 20.49
C ILE A 79 -4.78 -7.60 20.68
N ARG A 80 -4.58 -7.02 21.87
CA ARG A 80 -3.41 -6.18 22.17
C ARG A 80 -2.14 -7.02 22.27
N GLN A 81 -1.01 -6.47 21.82
CA GLN A 81 0.29 -7.17 21.90
C GLN A 81 0.67 -7.57 23.33
N SER A 82 0.42 -6.70 24.31
CA SER A 82 0.65 -7.00 25.74
C SER A 82 -0.06 -8.26 26.24
N GLU A 83 -1.14 -8.65 25.56
CA GLU A 83 -1.96 -9.80 25.93
C GLU A 83 -1.51 -11.05 25.18
N TRP A 84 -1.51 -11.02 23.84
CA TRP A 84 -1.18 -12.22 23.06
C TRP A 84 0.29 -12.64 23.17
N SER A 85 1.20 -11.70 23.44
CA SER A 85 2.64 -12.00 23.61
C SER A 85 2.91 -12.93 24.80
N LYS A 86 2.02 -12.97 25.81
CA LYS A 86 2.11 -13.86 26.97
C LYS A 86 2.00 -15.34 26.59
N TYR A 87 1.40 -15.63 25.43
CA TYR A 87 0.99 -16.99 25.05
C TYR A 87 1.77 -17.57 23.86
N VAL A 88 2.73 -16.81 23.31
CA VAL A 88 3.58 -17.23 22.19
C VAL A 88 5.06 -17.16 22.56
N SER A 89 5.93 -17.71 21.71
CA SER A 89 7.37 -17.68 21.96
C SER A 89 7.94 -16.26 21.83
N PRO A 90 9.02 -15.91 22.56
CA PRO A 90 9.72 -14.63 22.39
C PRO A 90 10.16 -14.39 20.93
N ALA A 91 10.58 -15.43 20.22
CA ALA A 91 10.96 -15.35 18.81
C ALA A 91 9.79 -14.92 17.90
N THR A 92 8.57 -15.35 18.21
CA THR A 92 7.36 -14.90 17.49
C THR A 92 7.09 -13.42 17.73
N VAL A 93 7.29 -12.94 18.96
CA VAL A 93 7.12 -11.52 19.31
C VAL A 93 8.16 -10.66 18.60
N GLU A 94 9.44 -11.06 18.64
CA GLU A 94 10.53 -10.35 17.97
C GLU A 94 10.29 -10.25 16.46
N LYS A 95 9.85 -11.36 15.83
CA LYS A 95 9.50 -11.38 14.41
C LYS A 95 8.32 -10.46 14.08
N TYR A 96 7.30 -10.42 14.95
CA TYR A 96 6.18 -9.48 14.80
C TYR A 96 6.65 -8.03 14.87
N GLU A 97 7.48 -7.69 15.85
CA GLU A 97 8.02 -6.34 16.02
C GLU A 97 8.90 -5.93 14.84
N GLN A 98 9.70 -6.86 14.31
CA GLN A 98 10.50 -6.64 13.11
C GLN A 98 9.64 -6.29 11.89
N TYR A 99 8.52 -7.00 11.66
CA TYR A 99 7.65 -6.72 10.52
C TYR A 99 6.80 -5.47 10.69
N ASN A 100 6.43 -5.14 11.93
CA ASN A 100 5.57 -3.99 12.24
C ASN A 100 6.36 -2.74 12.67
N GLN A 101 7.69 -2.73 12.47
CA GLN A 101 8.54 -1.59 12.79
C GLN A 101 8.06 -0.32 12.07
N PRO A 102 7.94 0.83 12.76
CA PRO A 102 7.53 2.07 12.11
C PRO A 102 8.57 2.51 11.06
N TYR A 103 8.08 3.05 9.94
CA TYR A 103 8.90 3.49 8.80
C TYR A 103 9.75 2.36 8.18
N ARG A 104 9.26 1.12 8.19
CA ARG A 104 9.93 -0.02 7.54
C ARG A 104 10.04 0.23 6.03
N PRO A 105 11.26 0.28 5.46
CA PRO A 105 11.43 0.57 4.04
C PRO A 105 11.02 -0.60 3.15
N PHE A 106 10.44 -0.25 2.01
CA PHE A 106 10.33 -1.15 0.88
C PHE A 106 11.73 -1.38 0.33
N SER A 107 12.07 -2.63 0.09
CA SER A 107 13.37 -2.99 -0.41
C SER A 107 13.30 -4.15 -1.39
N ARG A 108 14.24 -4.18 -2.33
CA ARG A 108 14.54 -5.33 -3.17
C ARG A 108 16.00 -5.73 -3.01
N PHE A 109 16.37 -6.86 -3.57
CA PHE A 109 17.76 -7.28 -3.64
C PHE A 109 18.29 -7.06 -5.06
N CYS A 110 19.47 -6.49 -5.17
CA CYS A 110 20.16 -6.31 -6.44
C CYS A 110 20.45 -7.68 -7.08
N ALA A 111 20.14 -7.84 -8.37
CA ALA A 111 20.37 -9.09 -9.10
C ALA A 111 21.88 -9.44 -9.23
N GLN A 112 22.75 -8.44 -9.29
CA GLN A 112 24.19 -8.62 -9.46
C GLN A 112 24.92 -8.93 -8.14
N CYS A 113 24.71 -8.13 -7.08
CA CYS A 113 25.49 -8.23 -5.85
C CYS A 113 24.69 -8.70 -4.63
N ARG A 114 23.36 -8.89 -4.77
CA ARG A 114 22.44 -9.27 -3.69
C ARG A 114 22.37 -8.28 -2.52
N ALA A 115 22.93 -7.07 -2.67
CA ALA A 115 22.75 -6.01 -1.70
C ALA A 115 21.29 -5.55 -1.65
N GLN A 116 20.82 -5.17 -0.46
CA GLN A 116 19.49 -4.62 -0.27
C GLN A 116 19.43 -3.19 -0.85
N VAL A 117 18.47 -2.95 -1.73
CA VAL A 117 18.19 -1.65 -2.37
C VAL A 117 16.87 -1.13 -1.82
N SER A 118 16.92 0.00 -1.13
CA SER A 118 15.75 0.63 -0.52
C SER A 118 15.66 2.09 -0.96
N PRO A 119 14.68 2.48 -1.81
CA PRO A 119 14.62 3.82 -2.38
C PRO A 119 14.33 4.88 -1.32
N CYS A 120 13.42 4.61 -0.40
CA CYS A 120 13.06 5.52 0.68
C CYS A 120 13.63 4.99 2.00
N GLN A 121 14.35 5.85 2.72
CA GLN A 121 14.88 5.55 4.05
C GLN A 121 14.00 6.18 5.12
N SER A 122 14.03 5.62 6.34
CA SER A 122 13.32 6.19 7.47
C SER A 122 13.74 7.66 7.69
N PRO A 123 12.80 8.58 8.01
CA PRO A 123 13.14 9.96 8.33
C PRO A 123 14.15 10.07 9.48
N ARG A 124 14.21 9.05 10.35
CA ARG A 124 15.07 9.02 11.55
C ARG A 124 16.51 8.61 11.28
N THR A 125 16.78 7.87 10.21
CA THR A 125 18.12 7.31 9.94
C THR A 125 19.09 8.31 9.33
N GLN A 126 18.60 9.45 8.85
CA GLN A 126 19.42 10.40 8.08
C GLN A 126 20.08 11.49 8.92
N GLY A 127 19.81 11.60 10.22
CA GLY A 127 20.43 12.60 11.12
C GLY A 127 20.16 14.06 10.77
N GLU A 128 19.35 14.32 9.74
CA GLU A 128 19.13 15.64 9.17
C GLU A 128 17.86 16.28 9.73
N SER A 129 17.96 17.55 10.12
CA SER A 129 16.80 18.29 10.61
C SER A 129 15.74 18.45 9.52
N ARG A 130 14.46 18.46 9.93
CA ARG A 130 13.35 18.69 9.01
C ARG A 130 13.47 20.01 8.25
N GLN A 131 13.98 21.05 8.90
CA GLN A 131 14.18 22.37 8.29
C GLN A 131 15.26 22.32 7.20
N THR A 132 16.39 21.67 7.48
CA THR A 132 17.47 21.47 6.51
C THR A 132 16.96 20.73 5.27
N ARG A 133 16.15 19.68 5.47
CA ARG A 133 15.55 18.92 4.37
C ARG A 133 14.64 19.77 3.49
N ILE A 134 13.84 20.66 4.07
CA ILE A 134 12.98 21.58 3.31
C ILE A 134 13.82 22.51 2.45
N LEU A 135 14.88 23.08 3.03
CA LEU A 135 15.77 23.98 2.30
C LEU A 135 16.45 23.25 1.13
N ARG A 136 16.87 21.99 1.33
CA ARG A 136 17.41 21.16 0.26
C ARG A 136 16.38 20.90 -0.84
N ILE A 137 15.14 20.53 -0.49
CA ILE A 137 14.09 20.30 -1.49
C ILE A 137 13.80 21.57 -2.28
N ALA A 138 13.70 22.72 -1.60
CA ALA A 138 13.47 24.01 -2.27
C ALA A 138 14.62 24.31 -3.26
N HIS A 139 15.86 24.08 -2.85
CA HIS A 139 17.03 24.27 -3.69
C HIS A 139 17.07 23.30 -4.88
N ASP A 140 16.79 22.02 -4.66
CA ASP A 140 16.75 21.02 -5.74
C ASP A 140 15.64 21.33 -6.76
N LEU A 141 14.50 21.86 -6.30
CA LEU A 141 13.41 22.32 -7.17
C LEU A 141 13.79 23.58 -7.96
N GLU A 142 14.52 24.53 -7.37
CA GLU A 142 15.06 25.71 -8.08
C GLU A 142 16.03 25.29 -9.19
N ILE A 143 16.93 24.35 -8.92
CA ILE A 143 17.85 23.83 -9.93
C ILE A 143 17.07 23.10 -11.03
N LEU A 144 16.04 22.31 -10.66
CA LEU A 144 15.19 21.65 -11.65
C LEU A 144 14.49 22.66 -12.57
N GLU A 145 14.00 23.78 -12.02
CA GLU A 145 13.41 24.87 -12.82
C GLU A 145 14.44 25.47 -13.80
N GLN A 146 15.69 25.67 -13.35
CA GLN A 146 16.77 26.18 -14.19
C GLN A 146 17.14 25.19 -15.32
N ASP A 147 17.27 23.91 -14.98
CA ASP A 147 17.56 22.83 -15.94
C ASP A 147 16.46 22.70 -17.01
N LEU A 148 15.23 23.15 -16.71
CA LEU A 148 14.09 23.10 -17.62
C LEU A 148 13.86 24.38 -18.44
N MET A 149 14.61 25.45 -18.23
CA MET A 149 14.34 26.74 -18.88
C MET A 149 14.18 26.62 -20.41
N GLY A 150 13.00 27.00 -20.90
CA GLY A 150 12.65 26.94 -22.33
C GLY A 150 11.89 25.68 -22.75
N HIS A 151 11.65 24.74 -21.83
CA HIS A 151 10.78 23.58 -22.04
C HIS A 151 9.34 23.85 -21.60
N GLU A 152 8.40 23.08 -22.13
CA GLU A 152 6.95 23.18 -21.86
C GLU A 152 6.64 23.06 -20.35
N ASP A 153 7.35 22.18 -19.64
CA ASP A 153 7.15 21.92 -18.20
C ASP A 153 7.68 23.04 -17.28
N THR A 154 8.42 24.04 -17.80
CA THR A 154 9.04 25.11 -16.97
C THR A 154 8.02 25.83 -16.09
N LEU A 155 6.87 26.19 -16.66
CA LEU A 155 5.83 26.95 -15.95
C LEU A 155 5.23 26.13 -14.81
N ALA A 156 4.91 24.86 -15.08
CA ALA A 156 4.35 23.96 -14.07
C ALA A 156 5.34 23.72 -12.91
N VAL A 157 6.64 23.56 -13.21
CA VAL A 157 7.68 23.41 -12.18
C VAL A 157 7.85 24.70 -11.37
N ARG A 158 7.80 25.88 -12.00
CA ARG A 158 7.83 27.17 -11.30
C ARG A 158 6.64 27.34 -10.35
N GLU A 159 5.44 26.99 -10.79
CA GLU A 159 4.23 27.01 -9.94
C GLU A 159 4.38 26.06 -8.75
N ALA A 160 4.91 24.86 -8.99
CA ALA A 160 5.24 23.88 -7.97
C ALA A 160 6.27 24.39 -6.94
N VAL A 161 7.33 25.06 -7.40
CA VAL A 161 8.33 25.71 -6.53
C VAL A 161 7.67 26.76 -5.65
N SER A 162 6.82 27.61 -6.22
CA SER A 162 6.07 28.64 -5.49
C SER A 162 5.14 28.02 -4.44
N LEU A 163 4.37 27.00 -4.82
CA LEU A 163 3.49 26.26 -3.92
C LEU A 163 4.27 25.63 -2.76
N PHE A 164 5.41 24.99 -3.05
CA PHE A 164 6.26 24.38 -2.04
C PHE A 164 6.77 25.41 -1.03
N ARG A 165 7.31 26.55 -1.51
CA ARG A 165 7.79 27.63 -0.65
C ARG A 165 6.68 28.22 0.21
N ASN A 166 5.54 28.57 -0.38
CA ASN A 166 4.41 29.16 0.34
C ASN A 166 3.91 28.22 1.45
N THR A 167 3.83 26.91 1.16
CA THR A 167 3.41 25.90 2.13
C THR A 167 4.40 25.79 3.30
N CYS A 168 5.70 25.88 3.01
CA CYS A 168 6.78 25.75 3.99
C CYS A 168 7.02 27.02 4.82
N GLN A 169 6.97 28.22 4.21
CA GLN A 169 7.24 29.51 4.84
C GLN A 169 6.16 29.92 5.86
N GLN A 170 4.90 29.53 5.64
CA GLN A 170 3.81 29.81 6.58
C GLN A 170 3.88 28.99 7.89
N GLY A 171 4.97 28.26 8.13
CA GLY A 171 5.07 27.31 9.25
C GLY A 171 3.98 26.24 9.22
N SER A 172 3.30 26.05 8.09
CA SER A 172 2.02 25.31 8.08
C SER A 172 2.19 23.80 7.89
N ILE A 173 3.39 23.40 7.51
CA ILE A 173 3.90 22.03 7.37
C ILE A 173 3.96 21.22 8.68
N TYR A 174 3.64 21.81 9.84
CA TYR A 174 3.43 21.07 11.09
C TYR A 174 2.11 20.28 11.08
N ARG A 175 1.18 20.59 10.17
CA ARG A 175 -0.08 19.85 10.03
C ARG A 175 0.09 18.69 9.06
N VAL A 176 -0.08 17.48 9.59
CA VAL A 176 0.00 16.16 8.92
C VAL A 176 -0.58 16.14 7.51
N GLY A 177 -1.78 16.69 7.28
CA GLY A 177 -2.45 16.62 5.98
C GLY A 177 -1.84 17.50 4.88
N ARG A 178 -1.03 18.52 5.22
CA ARG A 178 -0.49 19.45 4.21
C ARG A 178 0.67 18.83 3.43
N ILE A 179 1.51 18.01 4.06
CA ILE A 179 2.64 17.32 3.39
C ILE A 179 2.11 16.31 2.37
N GLN A 180 1.11 15.51 2.76
CA GLN A 180 0.48 14.54 1.88
C GLN A 180 -0.15 15.21 0.65
N ASN A 181 -0.86 16.32 0.83
CA ASN A 181 -1.46 17.07 -0.27
C ASN A 181 -0.39 17.65 -1.21
N LEU A 182 0.68 18.21 -0.62
CA LEU A 182 1.82 18.73 -1.38
C LEU A 182 2.48 17.62 -2.22
N TYR A 183 2.70 16.44 -1.62
CA TYR A 183 3.27 15.30 -2.31
C TYR A 183 2.37 14.77 -3.44
N LYS A 184 1.05 14.68 -3.22
CA LYS A 184 0.08 14.28 -4.25
C LYS A 184 0.04 15.22 -5.44
N GLN A 185 0.36 16.51 -5.25
CA GLN A 185 0.41 17.50 -6.34
C GLN A 185 1.76 17.49 -7.05
N LEU A 186 2.87 17.39 -6.32
CA LEU A 186 4.21 17.48 -6.88
C LEU A 186 4.70 16.16 -7.50
N ALA A 187 4.40 15.01 -6.92
CA ALA A 187 4.91 13.73 -7.41
C ALA A 187 4.52 13.43 -8.87
N PRO A 188 3.25 13.63 -9.32
CA PRO A 188 2.89 13.42 -10.72
C PRO A 188 3.60 14.37 -11.69
N LEU A 189 3.84 15.62 -11.28
CA LEU A 189 4.59 16.59 -12.07
C LEU A 189 6.05 16.15 -12.23
N LEU A 190 6.72 15.80 -11.12
CA LEU A 190 8.10 15.31 -11.14
C LEU A 190 8.24 14.03 -11.98
N ALA A 191 7.25 13.14 -11.93
CA ALA A 191 7.22 11.94 -12.74
C ALA A 191 7.08 12.25 -14.23
N ARG A 192 6.22 13.21 -14.60
CA ARG A 192 6.06 13.69 -15.98
C ARG A 192 7.38 14.25 -16.52
N VAL A 193 8.01 15.13 -15.76
CA VAL A 193 9.33 15.70 -16.10
C VAL A 193 10.36 14.58 -16.29
N ALA A 194 10.38 13.59 -15.39
CA ALA A 194 11.29 12.45 -15.49
C ALA A 194 11.07 11.61 -16.78
N HIS A 195 9.82 11.49 -17.23
CA HIS A 195 9.47 10.79 -18.46
C HIS A 195 9.82 11.58 -19.73
N GLN A 196 9.58 12.89 -19.75
CA GLN A 196 9.90 13.75 -20.89
C GLN A 196 11.40 14.03 -21.00
N HIS A 197 12.10 14.09 -19.86
CA HIS A 197 13.51 14.43 -19.77
C HIS A 197 14.28 13.35 -18.97
N PRO A 198 14.66 12.21 -19.60
CA PRO A 198 15.31 11.10 -18.89
C PRO A 198 16.60 11.47 -18.14
N HIS A 199 17.34 12.48 -18.62
CA HIS A 199 18.53 12.98 -17.94
C HIS A 199 18.24 13.60 -16.56
N LEU A 200 17.01 14.07 -16.31
CA LEU A 200 16.57 14.63 -15.04
C LEU A 200 15.99 13.59 -14.08
N TYR A 201 15.84 12.33 -14.50
CA TYR A 201 15.20 11.26 -13.72
C TYR A 201 15.78 11.12 -12.31
N ARG A 202 17.10 11.09 -12.18
CA ARG A 202 17.77 10.95 -10.89
C ARG A 202 17.49 12.14 -9.96
N ARG A 203 17.40 13.35 -10.52
CA ARG A 203 17.10 14.58 -9.76
C ARG A 203 15.64 14.57 -9.27
N THR A 204 14.68 14.33 -10.16
CA THR A 204 13.25 14.29 -9.82
C THR A 204 12.93 13.15 -8.84
N SER A 205 13.54 11.96 -9.03
CA SER A 205 13.46 10.85 -8.09
C SER A 205 14.04 11.23 -6.73
N SER A 206 15.20 11.90 -6.68
CA SER A 206 15.79 12.40 -5.43
C SER A 206 14.84 13.37 -4.71
N ILE A 207 14.30 14.37 -5.40
CA ILE A 207 13.32 15.33 -4.83
C ILE A 207 12.13 14.58 -4.24
N SER A 208 11.57 13.61 -4.97
CA SER A 208 10.47 12.79 -4.49
C SER A 208 10.83 12.00 -3.21
N LYS A 209 12.01 11.36 -3.16
CA LYS A 209 12.51 10.67 -1.95
C LYS A 209 12.64 11.62 -0.76
N GLN A 210 13.11 12.84 -1.01
CA GLN A 210 13.23 13.86 0.02
C GLN A 210 11.87 14.29 0.56
N MET A 211 10.87 14.42 -0.30
CA MET A 211 9.51 14.72 0.13
C MET A 211 8.91 13.58 0.97
N VAL A 212 9.11 12.31 0.58
CA VAL A 212 8.69 11.16 1.37
C VAL A 212 9.29 11.22 2.78
N ALA A 213 10.57 11.58 2.89
CA ALA A 213 11.26 11.72 4.17
C ALA A 213 10.78 12.90 5.05
N LEU A 214 9.89 13.77 4.56
CA LEU A 214 9.21 14.78 5.40
C LEU A 214 8.04 14.19 6.22
N GLU A 215 7.53 13.01 5.86
CA GLU A 215 6.39 12.38 6.51
C GLU A 215 6.75 11.82 7.89
N LEU A 216 6.10 12.35 8.92
CA LEU A 216 6.32 11.96 10.32
C LEU A 216 5.32 10.92 10.82
N ILE A 217 4.29 10.56 10.04
CA ILE A 217 3.37 9.47 10.41
C ILE A 217 3.81 8.20 9.68
N PRO A 218 4.07 7.08 10.37
CA PRO A 218 4.53 5.84 9.73
C PRO A 218 3.64 5.35 8.59
N GLU A 219 2.31 5.38 8.79
CA GLU A 219 1.35 4.93 7.77
C GLU A 219 1.32 5.87 6.54
N ALA A 220 1.39 7.18 6.76
CA ALA A 220 1.48 8.17 5.69
C ALA A 220 2.80 8.04 4.91
N TRP A 221 3.91 7.83 5.63
CA TRP A 221 5.23 7.61 5.05
C TRP A 221 5.24 6.35 4.18
N LYS A 222 4.62 5.25 4.65
CA LYS A 222 4.47 4.01 3.87
C LYS A 222 3.71 4.27 2.57
N GLN A 223 2.58 4.97 2.63
CA GLN A 223 1.80 5.34 1.45
C GLN A 223 2.61 6.19 0.47
N ALA A 224 3.32 7.22 0.98
CA ALA A 224 4.16 8.10 0.17
C ALA A 224 5.32 7.35 -0.50
N GLN A 225 5.97 6.42 0.20
CA GLN A 225 6.99 5.53 -0.35
C GLN A 225 6.45 4.71 -1.53
N PHE A 226 5.25 4.14 -1.42
CA PHE A 226 4.70 3.36 -2.53
C PHE A 226 4.24 4.20 -3.70
N LEU A 227 3.79 5.43 -3.44
CA LEU A 227 3.52 6.39 -4.49
C LEU A 227 4.83 6.85 -5.17
N HIS A 228 5.94 6.96 -4.43
CA HIS A 228 7.27 7.13 -5.02
C HIS A 228 7.60 5.97 -5.96
N VAL A 229 7.50 4.71 -5.51
CA VAL A 229 7.78 3.51 -6.33
C VAL A 229 6.89 3.42 -7.58
N ALA A 230 5.64 3.89 -7.48
CA ALA A 230 4.73 3.93 -8.63
C ALA A 230 5.24 4.88 -9.72
N HIS A 231 5.65 6.10 -9.34
CA HIS A 231 6.13 7.14 -10.24
C HIS A 231 7.60 6.95 -10.68
N PHE A 232 8.45 6.47 -9.79
CA PHE A 232 9.89 6.29 -9.97
C PHE A 232 10.24 4.82 -9.71
N SER A 233 10.31 4.05 -10.79
CA SER A 233 10.64 2.63 -10.73
C SER A 233 12.10 2.28 -10.64
N GLU A 234 13.03 3.21 -10.85
CA GLU A 234 14.44 2.87 -11.00
C GLU A 234 15.22 3.38 -9.81
N GLU A 235 16.08 2.52 -9.30
CA GLU A 235 17.01 2.87 -8.24
C GLU A 235 18.37 2.22 -8.49
N ALA A 236 19.43 2.98 -8.22
CA ALA A 236 20.79 2.50 -8.32
C ALA A 236 21.13 1.66 -7.08
N CYS A 237 21.74 0.50 -7.28
CA CYS A 237 22.27 -0.27 -6.17
C CYS A 237 23.39 0.52 -5.45
N PRO A 238 23.38 0.64 -4.10
CA PRO A 238 24.40 1.38 -3.38
C PRO A 238 25.79 0.75 -3.47
N GLU A 239 25.88 -0.58 -3.66
CA GLU A 239 27.15 -1.31 -3.70
C GLU A 239 27.75 -1.35 -5.11
N CYS A 240 27.00 -1.86 -6.10
CA CYS A 240 27.51 -2.07 -7.46
C CYS A 240 27.03 -1.04 -8.49
N ARG A 241 26.17 -0.09 -8.10
CA ARG A 241 25.62 0.98 -8.96
C ARG A 241 24.81 0.51 -10.17
N SER A 242 24.45 -0.78 -10.23
CA SER A 242 23.52 -1.28 -11.25
C SER A 242 22.12 -0.71 -11.00
N ASP A 243 21.52 -0.13 -12.02
CA ASP A 243 20.14 0.36 -11.96
C ASP A 243 19.15 -0.80 -12.09
N MET A 244 18.16 -0.84 -11.19
CA MET A 244 17.16 -1.90 -11.15
C MET A 244 15.74 -1.37 -11.03
N CYS A 245 14.77 -2.16 -11.51
CA CYS A 245 13.36 -1.85 -11.42
C CYS A 245 12.77 -2.27 -10.06
N LEU A 246 12.35 -1.28 -9.27
CA LEU A 246 11.63 -1.41 -8.01
C LEU A 246 10.25 -2.08 -8.15
N ARG A 247 9.67 -2.12 -9.35
CA ARG A 247 8.33 -2.69 -9.58
C ARG A 247 8.37 -4.21 -9.82
N CYS A 248 9.26 -4.69 -10.69
CA CYS A 248 9.38 -6.13 -11.02
C CYS A 248 10.62 -6.82 -10.44
N GLY A 249 11.64 -6.06 -10.03
CA GLY A 249 12.91 -6.59 -9.53
C GLY A 249 13.93 -6.96 -10.59
N GLU A 250 13.63 -6.75 -11.88
CA GLU A 250 14.58 -6.93 -12.98
C GLU A 250 15.47 -5.69 -13.20
N ALA A 251 16.32 -5.69 -14.22
CA ALA A 251 17.10 -4.51 -14.60
C ALA A 251 16.21 -3.30 -14.92
N ALA A 252 16.75 -2.09 -14.72
CA ALA A 252 16.06 -0.86 -15.08
C ALA A 252 15.73 -0.85 -16.59
N HIS A 253 14.49 -0.46 -16.92
CA HIS A 253 13.94 -0.60 -18.27
C HIS A 253 13.16 0.63 -18.75
N GLY A 254 13.41 1.80 -18.16
CA GLY A 254 12.89 3.09 -18.61
C GLY A 254 11.37 3.16 -18.66
N THR A 255 10.88 3.60 -19.82
CA THR A 255 9.45 3.74 -20.13
C THR A 255 8.79 2.43 -20.55
N ILE A 256 9.56 1.35 -20.75
CA ILE A 256 9.00 0.04 -21.12
C ILE A 256 8.25 -0.53 -19.91
N SER A 257 7.09 -1.15 -20.15
CA SER A 257 6.34 -1.80 -19.07
C SER A 257 7.12 -3.01 -18.53
N CYS A 258 6.93 -3.34 -17.25
CA CYS A 258 7.59 -4.51 -16.66
C CYS A 258 7.27 -5.80 -17.43
N SER A 259 6.03 -5.94 -17.89
CA SER A 259 5.59 -7.12 -18.67
C SER A 259 6.25 -7.19 -20.03
N ASP A 260 6.37 -6.07 -20.74
CA ASP A 260 6.98 -6.07 -22.09
C ASP A 260 8.49 -6.27 -22.01
N TYR A 261 9.14 -5.69 -20.98
CA TYR A 261 10.55 -5.98 -20.70
C TYR A 261 10.78 -7.47 -20.45
N MET A 262 9.98 -8.10 -19.58
CA MET A 262 10.11 -9.53 -19.29
C MET A 262 9.86 -10.42 -20.51
N LYS A 263 8.93 -10.06 -21.41
CA LYS A 263 8.71 -10.78 -22.67
C LYS A 263 9.94 -10.69 -23.57
N LYS A 264 10.50 -9.49 -23.74
CA LYS A 264 11.71 -9.27 -24.52
C LYS A 264 12.90 -10.08 -23.99
N GLU A 265 13.08 -10.10 -22.67
CA GLU A 265 14.15 -10.90 -22.04
C GLU A 265 13.89 -12.41 -22.15
N LEU A 266 12.63 -12.84 -22.15
CA LEU A 266 12.27 -14.24 -22.36
C LEU A 266 12.61 -14.70 -23.78
N ASP A 267 12.42 -13.84 -24.78
CA ASP A 267 12.73 -14.15 -26.18
C ASP A 267 14.25 -14.15 -26.45
N SER A 268 15.04 -13.41 -25.66
CA SER A 268 16.49 -13.29 -25.83
C SER A 268 17.32 -14.26 -24.98
N THR A 269 16.78 -14.75 -23.86
CA THR A 269 17.55 -15.58 -22.93
C THR A 269 17.81 -16.99 -23.49
N THR A 270 19.05 -17.44 -23.35
CA THR A 270 19.45 -18.83 -23.67
C THR A 270 19.47 -19.74 -22.45
N THR A 271 19.18 -19.19 -21.26
CA THR A 271 19.26 -19.93 -19.99
C THR A 271 17.88 -20.48 -19.61
N PRO A 272 17.68 -21.82 -19.57
CA PRO A 272 16.36 -22.41 -19.35
C PRO A 272 15.72 -22.01 -18.01
N GLU A 273 16.52 -21.87 -16.96
CA GLU A 273 16.07 -21.50 -15.61
C GLU A 273 15.53 -20.06 -15.54
N VAL A 274 16.23 -19.12 -16.18
CA VAL A 274 15.77 -17.72 -16.28
C VAL A 274 14.50 -17.66 -17.14
N ALA A 275 14.47 -18.39 -18.25
CA ALA A 275 13.28 -18.45 -19.11
C ALA A 275 12.05 -18.99 -18.36
N ALA A 276 12.21 -20.05 -17.57
CA ALA A 276 11.14 -20.60 -16.74
C ALA A 276 10.64 -19.58 -15.70
N THR A 277 11.57 -18.88 -15.04
CA THR A 277 11.26 -17.84 -14.06
C THR A 277 10.48 -16.68 -14.68
N LEU A 278 10.91 -16.19 -15.86
CA LEU A 278 10.25 -15.09 -16.56
C LEU A 278 8.85 -15.50 -17.05
N ARG A 279 8.67 -16.71 -17.60
CA ARG A 279 7.36 -17.25 -17.98
C ARG A 279 6.42 -17.28 -16.78
N TRP A 280 6.88 -17.85 -15.66
CA TRP A 280 6.09 -17.93 -14.45
C TRP A 280 5.66 -16.53 -13.97
N LYS A 281 6.57 -15.56 -13.96
CA LYS A 281 6.26 -14.16 -13.60
C LYS A 281 5.20 -13.58 -14.54
N LEU A 282 5.31 -13.77 -15.85
CA LEU A 282 4.36 -13.24 -16.83
C LEU A 282 2.96 -13.83 -16.68
N GLU A 283 2.87 -15.11 -16.33
CA GLU A 283 1.59 -15.83 -16.17
C GLU A 283 0.91 -15.54 -14.83
N HIS A 284 1.69 -15.45 -13.75
CA HIS A 284 1.15 -15.47 -12.38
C HIS A 284 1.20 -14.12 -11.67
N THR A 285 1.84 -13.10 -12.26
CA THR A 285 1.97 -11.78 -11.61
C THR A 285 1.30 -10.66 -12.40
N ARG A 286 0.77 -9.68 -11.68
CA ARG A 286 0.23 -8.43 -12.24
C ARG A 286 0.63 -7.25 -11.36
N SER A 287 0.73 -6.06 -11.94
CA SER A 287 1.06 -4.85 -11.16
C SER A 287 -0.06 -4.51 -10.18
N CYS A 288 0.24 -3.95 -9.01
CA CYS A 288 -0.79 -3.31 -8.20
C CYS A 288 -1.26 -2.00 -8.88
N PRO A 289 -2.56 -1.70 -8.98
CA PRO A 289 -3.02 -0.43 -9.57
C PRO A 289 -2.63 0.82 -8.76
N ASN A 290 -2.29 0.66 -7.47
CA ASN A 290 -1.89 1.76 -6.59
C ASN A 290 -0.36 1.98 -6.56
N CYS A 291 0.43 0.92 -6.30
CA CYS A 291 1.89 1.05 -6.16
C CYS A 291 2.70 0.52 -7.34
N SER A 292 2.03 -0.07 -8.33
CA SER A 292 2.63 -0.63 -9.56
C SER A 292 3.63 -1.78 -9.35
N VAL A 293 3.88 -2.20 -8.11
CA VAL A 293 4.68 -3.40 -7.79
C VAL A 293 4.00 -4.65 -8.34
N MET A 294 4.76 -5.54 -8.97
CA MET A 294 4.27 -6.83 -9.45
C MET A 294 3.98 -7.75 -8.26
N ILE A 295 2.74 -8.24 -8.19
CA ILE A 295 2.26 -9.15 -7.16
C ILE A 295 1.61 -10.37 -7.80
N ASN A 296 1.73 -11.52 -7.15
CA ASN A 296 0.91 -12.69 -7.45
C ASN A 296 -0.34 -12.68 -6.55
N ARG A 297 -1.28 -13.57 -6.88
CA ARG A 297 -2.50 -13.79 -6.11
C ARG A 297 -2.65 -15.27 -5.85
N ASP A 298 -3.14 -15.63 -4.68
CA ASP A 298 -3.59 -16.98 -4.40
C ASP A 298 -4.89 -17.28 -5.18
N GLU A 299 -5.13 -18.52 -5.55
CA GLU A 299 -6.24 -18.90 -6.43
C GLU A 299 -7.61 -18.68 -5.77
N GLY A 300 -8.66 -18.45 -6.58
CA GLY A 300 -10.06 -18.54 -6.12
C GLY A 300 -10.81 -17.25 -5.74
N CYS A 301 -10.13 -16.12 -5.46
CA CYS A 301 -10.82 -14.85 -5.10
C CYS A 301 -10.40 -13.66 -5.96
N ASN A 302 -11.35 -12.85 -6.46
CA ASN A 302 -11.02 -11.63 -7.21
C ASN A 302 -10.66 -10.44 -6.33
N LYS A 303 -10.95 -10.48 -5.02
CA LYS A 303 -10.53 -9.44 -4.07
C LYS A 303 -9.05 -9.65 -3.74
N VAL A 304 -8.25 -8.62 -3.95
CA VAL A 304 -6.82 -8.64 -3.65
C VAL A 304 -6.48 -7.48 -2.72
N ASP A 305 -5.91 -7.82 -1.57
CA ASP A 305 -5.29 -6.88 -0.66
C ASP A 305 -3.79 -6.85 -0.94
N CYS A 306 -3.28 -5.75 -1.49
CA CYS A 306 -1.86 -5.66 -1.82
C CYS A 306 -1.00 -5.72 -0.54
N LEU A 307 -0.22 -6.80 -0.37
CA LEU A 307 0.65 -7.00 0.80
C LEU A 307 1.64 -5.85 1.03
N TYR A 308 2.00 -5.12 -0.03
CA TYR A 308 2.92 -3.99 0.04
C TYR A 308 2.22 -2.72 0.51
N CYS A 309 1.32 -2.17 -0.32
CA CYS A 309 0.72 -0.85 -0.08
C CYS A 309 -0.62 -0.88 0.67
N GLY A 310 -1.22 -2.06 0.86
CA GLY A 310 -2.52 -2.24 1.52
C GLY A 310 -3.75 -1.90 0.66
N TYR A 311 -3.56 -1.53 -0.61
CA TYR A 311 -4.70 -1.19 -1.48
C TYR A 311 -5.54 -2.42 -1.82
N GLN A 312 -6.85 -2.32 -1.62
CA GLN A 312 -7.82 -3.35 -1.94
C GLN A 312 -8.39 -3.14 -3.34
N PHE A 313 -8.20 -4.12 -4.22
CA PHE A 313 -8.62 -3.99 -5.62
C PHE A 313 -9.13 -5.31 -6.19
N CYS A 314 -9.87 -5.23 -7.30
CA CYS A 314 -10.32 -6.41 -8.03
C CYS A 314 -9.26 -6.86 -9.04
N TRP A 315 -8.83 -8.12 -8.96
CA TRP A 315 -7.85 -8.72 -9.87
C TRP A 315 -8.28 -8.66 -11.34
N SER A 316 -9.58 -8.83 -11.58
CA SER A 316 -10.19 -8.83 -12.91
C SER A 316 -10.26 -7.43 -13.51
N CYS A 317 -11.02 -6.51 -12.91
CA CYS A 317 -11.25 -5.18 -13.49
C CYS A 317 -10.17 -4.13 -13.19
N ARG A 318 -9.27 -4.40 -12.24
CA ARG A 318 -8.13 -3.56 -11.83
C ARG A 318 -8.51 -2.27 -11.10
N SER A 319 -9.79 -2.06 -10.80
CA SER A 319 -10.30 -0.94 -10.02
C SER A 319 -10.32 -1.26 -8.52
N GLY A 320 -10.56 -0.24 -7.69
CA GLY A 320 -10.80 -0.42 -6.26
C GLY A 320 -11.90 -1.44 -5.99
N TRP A 321 -11.74 -2.23 -4.94
CA TRP A 321 -12.70 -3.29 -4.62
C TRP A 321 -14.06 -2.69 -4.28
N SER A 322 -15.09 -3.12 -5.00
CA SER A 322 -16.50 -2.79 -4.70
C SER A 322 -17.23 -4.08 -4.37
N GLU A 323 -17.72 -4.20 -3.13
CA GLU A 323 -18.46 -5.38 -2.70
C GLU A 323 -19.76 -5.56 -3.51
N ARG A 324 -20.40 -4.45 -3.88
CA ARG A 324 -21.62 -4.46 -4.69
C ARG A 324 -21.43 -4.90 -6.14
N LEU A 325 -20.27 -4.61 -6.74
CA LEU A 325 -20.02 -4.92 -8.16
C LEU A 325 -19.08 -6.10 -8.33
N CYS A 326 -17.91 -6.04 -7.69
CA CYS A 326 -16.87 -7.07 -7.81
C CYS A 326 -17.24 -8.35 -7.05
N GLY A 327 -17.98 -8.24 -5.94
CA GLY A 327 -18.46 -9.39 -5.17
C GLY A 327 -19.39 -10.31 -5.95
N PHE A 328 -20.14 -9.74 -6.91
CA PHE A 328 -21.06 -10.48 -7.78
C PHE A 328 -20.51 -10.69 -9.20
N TYR A 329 -19.20 -10.51 -9.40
CA TYR A 329 -18.54 -10.65 -10.71
C TYR A 329 -19.08 -9.72 -11.81
N GLN A 330 -19.74 -8.63 -11.44
CA GLN A 330 -20.30 -7.61 -12.34
C GLN A 330 -19.37 -6.39 -12.48
N CYS A 331 -18.06 -6.58 -12.23
CA CYS A 331 -17.09 -5.51 -12.32
C CYS A 331 -16.78 -5.13 -13.78
N GLY A 332 -16.58 -3.83 -14.04
CA GLY A 332 -16.23 -3.31 -15.37
C GLY A 332 -17.38 -2.65 -16.14
N ILE A 333 -18.62 -2.75 -15.65
CA ILE A 333 -19.80 -2.09 -16.24
C ILE A 333 -19.67 -0.56 -16.15
N GLU A 334 -19.10 -0.03 -15.06
CA GLU A 334 -18.89 1.42 -14.88
C GLU A 334 -17.96 2.05 -15.93
N LYS A 335 -17.12 1.28 -16.62
CA LYS A 335 -16.28 1.81 -17.73
C LYS A 335 -17.07 2.03 -19.03
N ALA A 336 -18.28 1.48 -19.14
CA ALA A 336 -19.15 1.63 -20.31
C ALA A 336 -20.08 2.84 -20.23
N GLU A 337 -20.33 3.40 -19.03
CA GLU A 337 -21.35 4.44 -18.79
C GLU A 337 -20.81 5.74 -18.19
N SER A 338 -19.54 6.09 -18.43
CA SER A 338 -19.05 7.46 -18.14
C SER A 338 -19.09 8.31 -19.41
N PRO A 339 -20.02 9.29 -19.55
CA PRO A 339 -19.95 10.26 -20.63
C PRO A 339 -18.75 11.17 -20.40
N SER A 340 -18.00 11.42 -21.47
CA SER A 340 -16.95 12.44 -21.53
C SER A 340 -17.49 13.80 -21.09
N ILE A 341 -17.15 14.23 -19.87
CA ILE A 341 -17.28 15.64 -19.49
C ILE A 341 -16.10 16.38 -20.15
N GLN A 342 -16.29 16.75 -21.41
CA GLN A 342 -15.57 17.83 -22.07
C GLN A 342 -16.59 18.68 -22.83
N GLN A 343 -16.60 19.96 -22.50
CA GLN A 343 -17.13 21.10 -23.26
C GLN A 343 -18.66 21.32 -23.25
N ALA A 344 -19.09 22.26 -22.41
CA ALA A 344 -20.26 23.11 -22.69
C ALA A 344 -20.16 24.44 -21.93
N ASP A 345 -19.10 25.21 -22.19
CA ASP A 345 -19.07 26.67 -21.95
C ASP A 345 -18.96 27.37 -23.31
N HIS A 346 -20.08 27.49 -24.02
CA HIS A 346 -20.37 28.61 -24.92
C HIS A 346 -21.78 28.46 -25.54
N LYS A 347 -22.75 29.21 -25.00
CA LYS A 347 -23.82 29.95 -25.70
C LYS A 347 -24.95 30.24 -24.73
N VAL A 348 -24.79 31.31 -23.95
CA VAL A 348 -25.91 32.07 -23.39
C VAL A 348 -25.90 33.43 -24.06
N SER A 349 -26.53 33.50 -25.22
CA SER A 349 -27.01 34.75 -25.82
C SER A 349 -27.88 34.38 -27.01
N GLU A 350 -29.19 34.65 -26.88
CA GLU A 350 -30.26 34.68 -27.89
C GLU A 350 -31.41 33.76 -27.52
N SER A 351 -32.37 34.31 -26.75
CA SER A 351 -33.81 34.05 -26.87
C SER A 351 -34.57 34.86 -25.80
N ILE A 352 -34.48 36.19 -25.86
CA ILE A 352 -35.52 37.08 -25.33
C ILE A 352 -36.21 37.64 -26.57
N HIS A 353 -37.27 36.98 -27.04
CA HIS A 353 -38.36 37.56 -27.84
C HIS A 353 -39.33 36.45 -28.26
N HIS A 354 -40.35 36.16 -27.43
CA HIS A 354 -41.75 35.99 -27.83
C HIS A 354 -42.54 35.28 -26.73
N HIS A 355 -43.12 36.06 -25.82
CA HIS A 355 -44.37 35.69 -25.17
C HIS A 355 -45.17 36.96 -24.88
N GLN A 356 -45.95 37.37 -25.87
CA GLN A 356 -47.16 38.16 -25.65
C GLN A 356 -48.26 37.64 -26.57
N SER A 357 -49.48 37.64 -26.03
CA SER A 357 -50.77 37.42 -26.68
C SER A 357 -51.32 35.98 -26.70
N VAL A 358 -52.02 35.62 -25.61
CA VAL A 358 -53.41 35.11 -25.70
C VAL A 358 -54.17 35.64 -24.47
N GLY A 359 -55.18 36.48 -24.68
CA GLY A 359 -56.03 37.02 -23.63
C GLY A 359 -56.88 38.21 -24.07
N SER A 360 -57.88 37.96 -24.92
CA SER A 360 -59.18 38.67 -25.00
C SER A 360 -60.13 37.85 -25.86
#